data_AF-X1U6J7-F1
#
_entry.id   AF-X1U6J7-F1
#
_cell.length_a   1.000
_cell.length_b   1.000
_cell.length_c   1.000
_cell.angle_alpha   90.00
_cell.angle_beta   90.00
_cell.angle_gamma   90.00
#
_symmetry.space_group_name_H-M   'P 1'
#
loop_
_entity.id
_entity.type
_entity.pdbx_description
1 polymer ?
#
loop_
_entity_poly.entity_id
_entity_poly.type
_entity_poly.pdbx_seq_one_letter_code
_entity_poly.pdbx_strand_id
1 'polypeptide(L)'
;MTFTKEAVSGLTAYVFGHAGDGNIHVVIMDRPDDNEQWKVVEEANSKIVIKALEFEGTCTGEHGVGIGKRKFMEAEHGRSLEMMRRIKMELLDPRGIMNPGKILP
;
A
#
# COMPACT_ATOMS: atom_id res chain seq x y z
N MET A 1 -2.92 12.50 13.56
CA MET A 1 -1.44 12.42 13.61
C MET A 1 -0.88 11.57 14.75
N THR A 2 -1.55 11.44 15.90
CA THR A 2 -1.03 10.66 17.05
C THR A 2 -0.74 9.20 16.70
N PHE A 3 -1.69 8.51 16.07
CA PHE A 3 -1.51 7.11 15.65
C PHE A 3 -0.28 6.90 14.74
N THR A 4 -0.12 7.72 13.70
CA THR A 4 1.01 7.57 12.77
C THR A 4 2.35 7.75 13.48
N LYS A 5 2.43 8.73 14.41
CA LYS A 5 3.64 8.95 15.22
C LYS A 5 3.99 7.74 16.09
N GLU A 6 2.98 7.10 16.68
CA GLU A 6 3.17 5.88 17.48
C GLU A 6 3.57 4.70 16.60
N ALA A 7 2.93 4.54 15.43
CA ALA A 7 3.19 3.45 14.50
C ALA A 7 4.63 3.45 13.95
N VAL A 8 5.25 4.62 13.82
CA VAL A 8 6.64 4.78 13.36
C VAL A 8 7.63 5.07 14.49
N SER A 9 7.24 4.90 15.75
CA SER A 9 8.10 5.19 16.90
C SER A 9 9.38 4.36 16.84
N GLY A 10 10.55 5.02 16.99
CA GLY A 10 11.86 4.38 16.87
C GLY A 10 12.36 4.19 15.43
N LEU A 11 11.58 4.58 14.41
CA LEU A 11 11.98 4.56 13.01
C LEU A 11 12.29 5.98 12.50
N THR A 12 13.11 6.07 11.47
CA THR A 12 13.28 7.33 10.74
C THR A 12 12.17 7.47 9.72
N ALA A 13 11.23 8.38 9.96
CA ALA A 13 10.09 8.59 9.07
C ALA A 13 9.81 10.07 8.82
N TYR A 14 9.38 10.38 7.59
CA TYR A 14 8.90 11.69 7.18
C TYR A 14 7.44 11.64 6.81
N VAL A 15 6.68 12.65 7.26
CA VAL A 15 5.26 12.78 6.97
C VAL A 15 5.03 14.11 6.24
N PHE A 16 4.50 14.04 5.03
CA PHE A 16 4.16 15.19 4.19
C PHE A 16 2.94 14.84 3.33
N GLY A 17 2.30 15.80 2.68
CA GLY A 17 1.16 15.50 1.83
C GLY A 17 0.45 16.73 1.31
N HIS A 18 -0.61 16.49 0.54
CA HIS A 18 -1.41 17.50 -0.11
C HIS A 18 -2.63 17.80 0.78
N ALA A 19 -2.51 18.83 1.62
CA ALA A 19 -3.56 19.18 2.58
C ALA A 19 -4.92 19.49 1.91
N GLY A 20 -4.91 20.01 0.68
CA GLY A 20 -6.13 20.29 -0.09
C GLY A 20 -6.88 19.05 -0.57
N ASP A 21 -6.15 17.95 -0.78
CA ASP A 21 -6.70 16.70 -1.35
C ASP A 21 -6.91 15.61 -0.30
N GLY A 22 -6.55 15.89 0.96
CA GLY A 22 -6.67 14.96 2.08
C GLY A 22 -5.71 13.78 2.03
N ASN A 23 -4.68 13.83 1.18
CA ASN A 23 -3.68 12.75 1.07
C ASN A 23 -2.48 13.01 2.00
N ILE A 24 -1.93 11.93 2.56
CA ILE A 24 -0.74 11.98 3.41
C ILE A 24 0.22 10.88 2.97
N HIS A 25 1.48 11.26 2.83
CA HIS A 25 2.62 10.42 2.54
C HIS A 25 3.37 10.16 3.84
N VAL A 26 3.56 8.89 4.17
CA VAL A 26 4.43 8.46 5.25
C VAL A 26 5.58 7.68 4.62
N VAL A 27 6.77 8.27 4.65
CA VAL A 27 7.98 7.67 4.12
C VAL A 27 8.80 7.16 5.30
N ILE A 28 8.92 5.83 5.42
CA ILE A 28 9.74 5.17 6.44
C ILE A 28 11.04 4.76 5.77
N MET A 29 12.16 5.18 6.33
CA MET A 29 13.49 4.93 5.79
C MET A 29 14.25 3.96 6.67
N ASP A 30 14.88 2.99 6.03
CA ASP A 30 15.82 2.09 6.70
C ASP A 30 16.76 1.44 5.68
N ARG A 31 17.76 0.71 6.17
CA ARG A 31 18.69 -0.01 5.32
C ARG A 31 18.09 -1.36 4.89
N PRO A 32 18.14 -1.70 3.59
CA PRO A 32 17.52 -2.94 3.09
C PRO A 32 18.34 -4.20 3.37
N ASP A 33 19.56 -4.08 3.89
CA ASP A 33 20.43 -5.22 4.23
C ASP A 33 20.14 -5.82 5.61
N ASP A 34 19.32 -5.17 6.43
CA ASP A 34 18.84 -5.69 7.72
C ASP A 34 17.41 -6.22 7.62
N ASN A 35 17.27 -7.53 7.46
CA ASN A 35 15.97 -8.18 7.30
C ASN A 35 15.07 -8.07 8.54
N GLU A 36 15.63 -8.06 9.75
CA GLU A 36 14.81 -7.95 10.97
C GLU A 36 14.27 -6.53 11.12
N GLN A 37 15.13 -5.54 10.89
CA GLN A 37 14.71 -4.15 10.89
C GLN A 37 13.71 -3.86 9.76
N TRP A 38 13.91 -4.45 8.57
CA TRP A 38 12.96 -4.30 7.46
C TRP A 38 11.57 -4.87 7.76
N LYS A 39 11.47 -5.94 8.57
CA LYS A 39 10.17 -6.44 9.05
C LYS A 39 9.46 -5.40 9.91
N VAL A 40 10.18 -4.72 10.80
CA VAL A 40 9.61 -3.65 11.65
C VAL A 40 9.06 -2.51 10.79
N VAL A 41 9.80 -2.12 9.74
CA VAL A 41 9.36 -1.11 8.75
C VAL A 41 8.09 -1.55 8.03
N GLU A 42 8.05 -2.79 7.54
CA GLU A 42 6.88 -3.35 6.84
C GLU A 42 5.64 -3.48 7.76
N GLU A 43 5.85 -3.81 9.03
CA GLU A 43 4.78 -3.84 10.04
C GLU A 43 4.23 -2.45 10.31
N ALA A 44 5.09 -1.45 10.49
CA ALA A 44 4.70 -0.06 10.69
C ALA A 44 3.90 0.45 9.48
N ASN A 45 4.40 0.22 8.26
CA ASN A 45 3.70 0.55 7.02
C ASN A 45 2.32 -0.15 6.95
N SER A 46 2.25 -1.43 7.28
CA SER A 46 0.99 -2.19 7.24
C SER A 46 -0.03 -1.67 8.24
N LYS A 47 0.39 -1.31 9.47
CA LYS A 47 -0.48 -0.69 10.47
C LYS A 47 -1.07 0.62 9.98
N ILE A 48 -0.26 1.45 9.31
CA ILE A 48 -0.71 2.73 8.75
C ILE A 48 -1.73 2.52 7.63
N VAL A 49 -1.45 1.61 6.69
CA VAL A 49 -2.38 1.33 5.58
C VAL A 49 -3.70 0.75 6.09
N ILE A 50 -3.65 -0.25 6.97
CA ILE A 50 -4.87 -0.84 7.56
C ILE A 50 -5.68 0.23 8.27
N LYS A 51 -5.01 1.12 9.03
CA LYS A 51 -5.71 2.20 9.71
C LYS A 51 -6.39 3.17 8.74
N ALA A 52 -5.75 3.50 7.61
CA ALA A 52 -6.37 4.32 6.58
C ALA A 52 -7.62 3.64 6.01
N LEU A 53 -7.57 2.34 5.73
CA LEU A 53 -8.72 1.57 5.23
C LEU A 53 -9.87 1.48 6.26
N GLU A 54 -9.57 1.35 7.56
CA GLU A 54 -10.57 1.39 8.64
C GLU A 54 -11.34 2.73 8.69
N PHE A 55 -10.75 3.81 8.20
CA PHE A 55 -11.39 5.12 8.08
C PHE A 55 -11.98 5.38 6.69
N GLU A 56 -12.26 4.31 5.93
CA GLU A 56 -12.80 4.39 4.56
C GLU A 56 -11.87 5.16 3.59
N GLY A 57 -10.59 5.28 3.94
CA GLY A 57 -9.55 5.80 3.07
C GLY A 57 -9.04 4.76 2.08
N THR A 58 -7.90 5.05 1.46
CA THR A 58 -7.27 4.19 0.44
C THR A 58 -5.81 3.96 0.76
N CYS A 59 -5.26 2.81 0.36
CA CYS A 59 -3.82 2.57 0.43
C CYS A 59 -3.05 3.44 -0.57
N THR A 60 -3.73 4.07 -1.54
CA THR A 60 -3.13 4.87 -2.61
C THR A 60 -3.91 6.15 -2.90
N GLY A 61 -3.24 7.30 -2.78
CA GLY A 61 -3.71 8.55 -3.40
C GLY A 61 -3.21 8.67 -4.84
N GLU A 62 -2.02 9.23 -5.01
CA GLU A 62 -1.45 9.59 -6.32
C GLU A 62 -0.46 8.58 -6.92
N HIS A 63 0.21 7.77 -6.10
CA HIS A 63 1.32 6.91 -6.55
C HIS A 63 0.92 5.49 -6.95
N GLY A 64 -0.37 5.15 -6.88
CA GLY A 64 -0.90 3.84 -7.25
C GLY A 64 -0.46 2.70 -6.33
N VAL A 65 -0.77 1.47 -6.77
CA VAL A 65 -0.44 0.23 -6.08
C VAL A 65 0.74 -0.45 -6.77
N GLY A 66 1.86 -0.53 -6.05
CA GLY A 66 3.02 -1.33 -6.44
C GLY A 66 3.10 -2.67 -5.69
N ILE A 67 4.22 -3.37 -5.85
CA ILE A 67 4.47 -4.69 -5.26
C ILE A 67 4.23 -4.69 -3.74
N GLY A 68 4.73 -3.68 -3.03
CA GLY A 68 4.59 -3.58 -1.57
C GLY A 68 3.16 -3.33 -1.09
N LYS A 69 2.30 -2.74 -1.94
CA LYS A 69 0.90 -2.43 -1.60
C LYS A 69 -0.10 -3.46 -2.14
N ARG A 70 0.30 -4.34 -3.06
CA ARG A 70 -0.52 -5.43 -3.61
C ARG A 70 -1.23 -6.25 -2.53
N LYS A 71 -0.56 -6.47 -1.39
CA LYS A 71 -1.11 -7.22 -0.24
C LYS A 71 -2.37 -6.61 0.38
N PHE A 72 -2.66 -5.32 0.14
CA PHE A 72 -3.82 -4.62 0.67
C PHE A 72 -5.01 -4.57 -0.30
N MET A 73 -4.84 -4.98 -1.56
CA MET A 73 -5.87 -4.87 -2.60
C MET A 73 -7.16 -5.60 -2.24
N GLU A 74 -7.06 -6.77 -1.59
CA GLU A 74 -8.23 -7.53 -1.15
C GLU A 74 -8.99 -6.77 -0.06
N ALA A 75 -8.28 -6.21 0.92
CA ALA A 75 -8.87 -5.44 2.01
C ALA A 75 -9.52 -4.14 1.51
N GLU A 76 -8.92 -3.46 0.54
CA GLU A 76 -9.43 -2.20 0.00
C GLU A 76 -10.61 -2.38 -0.97
N HIS A 77 -10.54 -3.38 -1.85
CA HIS A 77 -11.50 -3.50 -2.95
C HIS A 77 -12.51 -4.65 -2.80
N GLY A 78 -12.25 -5.62 -1.93
CA GLY A 78 -13.08 -6.82 -1.75
C GLY A 78 -13.48 -7.45 -3.09
N ARG A 79 -14.79 -7.66 -3.29
CA ARG A 79 -15.35 -8.29 -4.51
C ARG A 79 -14.99 -7.56 -5.80
N SER A 80 -14.72 -6.25 -5.77
CA SER A 80 -14.32 -5.49 -6.97
C SER A 80 -12.96 -5.93 -7.50
N LEU A 81 -12.11 -6.54 -6.66
CA LEU A 81 -10.82 -7.07 -7.10
C LEU A 81 -10.96 -8.21 -8.12
N GLU A 82 -11.98 -9.05 -7.96
CA GLU A 82 -12.28 -10.10 -8.93
C GLU A 82 -12.65 -9.49 -10.30
N MET A 83 -13.47 -8.45 -10.30
CA MET A 83 -13.81 -7.74 -11.54
C MET A 83 -12.57 -7.16 -12.23
N MET A 84 -11.64 -6.56 -11.47
CA MET A 84 -10.37 -6.06 -12.02
C MET A 84 -9.54 -7.19 -12.63
N ARG A 85 -9.44 -8.34 -11.96
CA ARG A 85 -8.76 -9.54 -12.48
C ARG A 85 -9.41 -10.03 -13.78
N ARG A 86 -10.74 -10.11 -13.83
CA ARG A 86 -11.47 -10.57 -15.03
C ARG A 86 -11.26 -9.63 -16.22
N ILE A 87 -11.36 -8.32 -16.01
CA ILE A 87 -11.05 -7.32 -17.06
C ILE A 87 -9.61 -7.54 -17.57
N LYS A 88 -8.64 -7.66 -16.66
CA LYS A 88 -7.24 -7.85 -17.04
C LYS A 88 -7.02 -9.15 -17.80
N MET A 89 -7.53 -10.27 -17.30
CA MET A 89 -7.19 -11.61 -17.80
C MET A 89 -8.07 -12.04 -18.97
N GLU A 90 -9.37 -11.74 -18.95
CA GLU A 90 -10.30 -12.21 -19.99
C GLU A 90 -10.31 -11.28 -21.22
N LEU A 91 -10.22 -9.96 -20.99
CA LEU A 91 -10.38 -8.96 -22.06
C LEU A 91 -9.04 -8.44 -22.58
N LEU A 92 -8.14 -8.04 -21.67
CA LEU A 92 -6.96 -7.23 -22.04
C LEU A 92 -5.69 -8.07 -22.25
N ASP A 93 -5.50 -9.12 -21.46
CA ASP A 93 -4.29 -9.94 -21.47
C ASP A 93 -4.57 -11.43 -21.25
N PRO A 94 -5.26 -12.09 -22.21
CA PRO A 94 -5.52 -13.53 -22.16
C PRO A 94 -4.26 -14.40 -22.08
N ARG A 95 -3.10 -13.84 -22.45
CA ARG A 95 -1.80 -14.54 -22.40
C ARG A 95 -1.02 -14.27 -21.11
N GLY A 96 -1.49 -13.37 -20.25
CA GLY A 96 -0.84 -13.01 -18.99
C GLY A 96 0.57 -12.42 -19.13
N ILE A 97 0.88 -11.75 -20.25
CA ILE A 97 2.24 -11.26 -20.54
C ILE A 97 2.48 -9.81 -20.11
N MET A 98 1.45 -9.03 -19.79
CA MET A 98 1.64 -7.64 -19.38
C MET A 98 1.81 -7.57 -17.85
N ASN A 99 3.07 -7.72 -17.41
CA ASN A 99 3.51 -7.55 -16.02
C ASN A 99 2.72 -8.40 -15.00
N PRO A 100 2.76 -9.75 -15.12
CA PRO A 100 2.06 -10.65 -14.21
C PRO A 100 2.45 -10.41 -12.76
N GLY A 101 1.46 -10.37 -11.87
CA GLY A 101 1.65 -10.23 -10.42
C GLY A 101 2.09 -8.85 -9.93
N LYS A 102 2.21 -7.83 -10.81
CA LYS A 102 2.70 -6.50 -10.41
C LYS A 102 1.73 -5.73 -9.51
N ILE A 103 0.45 -5.71 -9.87
CA ILE A 103 -0.62 -4.94 -9.20
C ILE A 103 -1.72 -5.85 -8.67
N LEU A 104 -2.20 -6.78 -9.50
CA LEU A 104 -3.27 -7.71 -9.13
C LEU A 104 -2.65 -8.96 -8.49
N PRO A 105 -3.07 -9.34 -7.26
CA PRO A 105 -2.56 -10.52 -6.60
C PRO A 105 -3.01 -11.83 -7.23
#